data_AF-A0A7X0LP43-F1
#
_entry.id   AF-A0A7X0LP43-F1
#
_cell.length_a   1.000
_cell.length_b   1.000
_cell.length_c   1.000
_cell.angle_alpha   90.00
_cell.angle_beta   90.00
_cell.angle_gamma   90.00
#
_symmetry.space_group_name_H-M   'P 1'
#
loop_
_entity.id
_entity.type
_entity.pdbx_description
1 polymer ?
#
loop_
_entity_poly.entity_id
_entity_poly.type
_entity_poly.pdbx_seq_one_letter_code
_entity_poly.pdbx_strand_id
1 'polypeptide(L)' 'MLWSDPENEPPEELRDMQAMLRRAGLVLALAMVVAMIVLGLH' A
#
# COMPACT_ATOMS: atom_id res chain seq x y z
N MET A 1 -4.73 -24.03 -15.50
CA MET A 1 -5.38 -22.74 -15.20
C MET A 1 -5.70 -22.08 -16.53
N LEU A 2 -6.94 -22.18 -17.03
CA LEU A 2 -7.40 -21.56 -18.30
C LEU A 2 -7.85 -20.09 -18.09
N TRP A 3 -7.42 -19.47 -16.98
CA TRP A 3 -7.84 -18.14 -16.54
C TRP A 3 -6.71 -17.11 -16.57
N SER A 4 -5.47 -17.51 -16.84
CA SER A 4 -4.36 -16.58 -16.88
C SER A 4 -3.78 -16.60 -18.27
N ASP A 5 -4.39 -15.83 -19.18
CA ASP A 5 -3.66 -15.37 -20.36
C ASP A 5 -2.53 -14.45 -19.84
N PRO A 6 -1.26 -14.90 -19.91
CA PRO A 6 -0.14 -14.19 -19.29
C PRO A 6 0.12 -12.80 -19.90
N GLU A 7 -0.49 -12.51 -21.06
CA GLU A 7 -0.34 -11.24 -21.77
C GLU A 7 -1.04 -10.05 -21.09
N ASN A 8 -1.89 -10.29 -20.09
CA ASN A 8 -2.60 -9.22 -19.34
C ASN A 8 -2.08 -9.00 -17.91
N GLU A 9 -0.95 -9.61 -17.51
CA GLU A 9 -0.36 -9.25 -16.20
C GLU A 9 0.13 -7.79 -16.24
N PRO A 10 -0.21 -6.96 -15.22
CA PRO A 10 0.27 -5.60 -15.18
C PRO A 10 1.81 -5.58 -15.15
N PRO A 11 2.45 -4.63 -15.85
CA PRO A 11 3.90 -4.48 -15.89
C PRO A 11 4.53 -4.53 -14.50
N GLU A 12 5.73 -5.12 -14.41
CA GLU A 12 6.47 -5.28 -13.15
C GLU A 12 6.61 -3.96 -12.38
N GLU A 13 6.91 -2.86 -13.07
CA GLU A 13 7.00 -1.52 -12.49
C GLU A 13 5.70 -1.09 -11.79
N LEU A 14 4.53 -1.39 -12.38
CA LEU A 14 3.24 -1.05 -11.77
C LEU A 14 2.96 -1.90 -10.52
N ARG A 15 3.38 -3.16 -10.53
CA ARG A 15 3.25 -4.07 -9.39
C ARG A 15 4.14 -3.63 -8.23
N ASP A 16 5.35 -3.18 -8.54
CA ASP A 16 6.29 -2.66 -7.55
C ASP A 16 5.83 -1.32 -6.98
N MET A 17 5.33 -0.42 -7.83
CA MET A 17 4.68 0.81 -7.39
C MET A 17 3.48 0.50 -6.49
N GLN A 18 2.64 -0.47 -6.85
CA GLN A 18 1.50 -0.88 -6.01
C GLN A 18 1.94 -1.44 -4.65
N ALA A 19 3.01 -2.26 -4.62
CA ALA A 19 3.57 -2.78 -3.39
C ALA A 19 4.16 -1.66 -2.51
N MET A 20 4.87 -0.71 -3.12
CA MET A 20 5.42 0.47 -2.45
C MET A 20 4.31 1.36 -1.88
N LEU A 21 3.28 1.65 -2.67
CA LEU A 21 2.13 2.45 -2.26
C LEU A 21 1.35 1.80 -1.11
N ARG A 22 1.18 0.46 -1.13
CA ARG A 22 0.58 -0.28 -0.01
C ARG A 22 1.38 -0.11 1.27
N ARG A 23 2.71 -0.23 1.21
CA ARG A 23 3.59 -0.03 2.38
C ARG A 23 3.53 1.41 2.87
N ALA A 24 3.61 2.38 1.96
CA ALA A 24 3.52 3.81 2.30
C ALA A 24 2.17 4.15 2.96
N GLY A 25 1.07 3.59 2.45
CA GLY A 25 -0.26 3.76 3.04
C GLY A 25 -0.36 3.20 4.46
N LEU A 26 0.24 2.03 4.73
CA LEU A 26 0.30 1.47 6.09
C LEU A 26 1.11 2.35 7.05
N VAL A 27 2.26 2.86 6.60
CA VAL A 27 3.08 3.78 7.40
C VAL A 27 2.31 5.06 7.70
N LEU A 28 1.62 5.64 6.70
CA LEU A 28 0.80 6.83 6.87
C LEU A 28 -0.36 6.59 7.84
N ALA A 29 -1.06 5.45 7.72
CA ALA A 29 -2.13 5.08 8.63
C ALA A 29 -1.63 4.96 10.08
N LEU A 30 -0.48 4.31 10.28
CA LEU A 30 0.14 4.19 11.60
C LEU A 30 0.54 5.57 12.16
N ALA A 31 1.13 6.44 11.34
CA ALA A 31 1.50 7.79 11.71
C ALA A 31 0.28 8.62 12.14
N MET A 32 -0.85 8.50 11.43
CA MET A 32 -2.11 9.16 11.78
C MET A 32 -2.65 8.67 13.13
N VAL A 33 -2.62 7.37 13.39
CA VAL A 33 -3.04 6.83 14.70
C VAL A 33 -2.15 7.37 15.83
N VAL A 34 -0.83 7.36 15.64
CA VAL A 34 0.10 7.94 16.62
C VAL A 34 -0.18 9.42 16.83
N ALA A 35 -0.39 10.18 15.76
CA ALA A 35 -0.73 11.59 15.84
C ALA A 35 -2.03 11.83 16.64
N MET A 36 -3.07 11.02 16.41
CA MET A 36 -4.31 11.14 17.20
C MET A 36 -4.08 10.85 18.69
N ILE A 37 -3.25 9.86 19.02
CA ILE A 37 -2.91 9.55 20.41
C ILE A 37 -2.16 10.71 21.05
N VAL A 38 -1.15 11.25 20.35
CA VAL A 38 -0.36 12.38 20.85
C VAL A 38 -1.24 13.61 21.06
N LEU A 39 -2.09 13.96 20.09
CA LEU A 39 -3.00 15.10 20.19
C LEU A 39 -4.10 14.90 21.24
N GLY A 40 -4.54 13.66 21.48
CA GLY A 40 -5.58 13.37 22.47
C GLY A 40 -5.07 13.26 23.91
N LEU A 41 -3.78 13.05 24.11
CA LEU A 41 -3.14 12.93 25.43
C LEU A 41 -2.42 14.21 25.89
N HIS A 42 -2.38 15.24 25.05
CA HIS A 42 -1.69 16.51 25.30
C HIS A 42 -2.68 17.65 25.54
#